data_AF-A0A8S4R2E8-F1
#
_entry.id   AF-A0A8S4R2E8-F1
#
_cell.length_a   1.000
_cell.length_b   1.000
_cell.length_c   1.000
_cell.angle_alpha   90.00
_cell.angle_beta   90.00
_cell.angle_gamma   90.00
#
_symmetry.space_group_name_H-M   'P 1'
#
loop_
_entity.id
_entity.type
_entity.pdbx_description
1 polymer ?
#
loop_
_entity_poly.entity_id
_entity_poly.type
_entity_poly.pdbx_seq_one_letter_code
_entity_poly.pdbx_strand_id
1 'polypeptide(L)' 'MTEFSINRRHREGLAEGRGEWRKRINKGCRIYDEAWLGVLQKRIRRHTTVSSDCAEEFICHIYGRKCRSRIGLFSHTKK' A
#
# COMPACT_ATOMS: atom_id res chain seq x y z
N MET A 1 -25.47 -37.67 -23.69
CA MET A 1 -24.15 -37.01 -23.77
C MET A 1 -24.38 -35.63 -24.33
N THR A 2 -24.08 -34.58 -23.57
CA THR A 2 -24.17 -33.20 -24.07
C THR A 2 -22.97 -32.93 -24.96
N GLU A 3 -23.21 -32.88 -26.27
CA GLU A 3 -22.20 -32.53 -27.25
C GLU A 3 -21.95 -31.02 -27.14
N PHE A 4 -20.77 -30.62 -26.67
CA PHE A 4 -20.37 -29.22 -26.71
C PHE A 4 -20.10 -28.85 -28.16
N SER A 5 -21.09 -28.25 -28.81
CA SER A 5 -20.98 -27.72 -30.18
C SER A 5 -20.06 -26.49 -30.18
N ILE A 6 -18.74 -26.72 -30.12
CA ILE A 6 -17.73 -25.68 -30.18
C ILE A 6 -17.69 -25.18 -31.63
N ASN A 7 -18.37 -24.07 -31.89
CA ASN A 7 -18.29 -23.38 -33.16
C ASN A 7 -16.87 -22.84 -33.34
N ARG A 8 -16.13 -23.40 -34.30
CA ARG A 8 -14.73 -23.05 -34.59
C ARG A 8 -14.56 -21.56 -34.88
N ARG A 9 -15.45 -20.94 -35.65
CA ARG A 9 -15.38 -19.50 -35.97
C ARG A 9 -15.58 -18.64 -34.72
N HIS A 10 -16.47 -19.05 -33.83
CA HIS A 10 -16.67 -18.38 -32.55
C HIS A 10 -15.41 -18.48 -31.67
N ARG A 11 -14.77 -19.65 -31.62
CA ARG A 11 -13.51 -19.84 -30.88
C ARG A 11 -12.37 -19.01 -31.46
N GLU A 12 -12.25 -18.93 -32.78
CA GLU A 12 -11.24 -18.10 -33.47
C GLU A 12 -11.47 -16.60 -33.20
N GLY A 13 -12.72 -16.12 -33.26
CA GLY A 13 -13.04 -14.73 -32.91
C GLY A 13 -12.72 -14.37 -31.45
N LEU A 14 -13.03 -15.28 -30.50
CA LEU A 14 -12.62 -15.11 -29.11
C LEU A 14 -11.09 -15.11 -28.94
N ALA A 15 -10.37 -15.89 -29.75
CA ALA A 15 -8.91 -15.97 -29.71
C ALA A 15 -8.24 -14.68 -30.19
N GLU A 16 -8.80 -14.05 -31.22
CA GLU A 16 -8.36 -12.74 -31.76
C GLU A 16 -8.62 -11.61 -30.75
N GLY A 17 -9.75 -11.64 -30.04
CA GLY A 17 -10.10 -10.65 -29.02
C GLY A 17 -9.25 -10.68 -27.74
N ARG A 18 -8.42 -11.71 -27.52
CA ARG A 18 -7.61 -11.85 -26.28
C ARG A 18 -6.65 -10.69 -26.05
N GLY A 19 -6.08 -10.14 -27.12
CA GLY A 19 -5.16 -9.01 -27.03
C GLY A 19 -5.84 -7.75 -26.49
N GLU A 20 -7.03 -7.45 -27.02
CA GLU A 20 -7.84 -6.32 -26.58
C GLU A 20 -8.34 -6.52 -25.14
N TRP A 21 -8.76 -7.74 -24.81
CA TRP A 21 -9.21 -8.07 -23.46
C TRP A 21 -8.12 -7.87 -22.41
N ARG A 22 -6.89 -8.32 -22.70
CA ARG A 22 -5.71 -8.06 -21.84
C ARG A 22 -5.42 -6.57 -21.71
N LYS A 23 -5.50 -5.79 -22.79
CA LYS A 23 -5.30 -4.34 -22.75
C LYS A 23 -6.33 -3.67 -21.83
N ARG A 24 -7.60 -4.07 -21.91
CA ARG A 24 -8.67 -3.53 -21.07
C ARG A 24 -8.47 -3.85 -19.59
N ILE A 25 -8.09 -5.09 -19.26
CA ILE A 25 -7.77 -5.49 -17.89
C ILE A 25 -6.59 -4.70 -17.35
N ASN A 26 -5.48 -4.65 -18.08
CA ASN A 26 -4.28 -3.93 -17.63
C ASN A 26 -4.56 -2.44 -17.43
N LYS A 27 -5.36 -1.82 -18.30
CA LYS A 27 -5.81 -0.44 -18.14
C LYS A 27 -6.65 -0.26 -16.86
N GLY A 28 -7.60 -1.16 -16.61
CA GLY A 28 -8.40 -1.16 -15.39
C GLY A 28 -7.53 -1.27 -14.14
N CYS A 29 -6.69 -2.30 -14.06
CA CYS A 29 -5.77 -2.53 -12.94
C CYS A 29 -4.91 -1.29 -12.65
N ARG A 30 -4.31 -0.70 -13.69
CA ARG A 30 -3.48 0.49 -13.53
C ARG A 30 -4.24 1.69 -12.94
N ILE A 31 -5.49 1.92 -13.34
CA ILE A 31 -6.31 3.00 -12.77
C ILE A 31 -6.59 2.76 -11.28
N TYR A 32 -6.93 1.52 -10.91
CA TYR A 32 -7.16 1.17 -9.50
C TYR A 32 -5.88 1.26 -8.66
N ASP A 33 -4.75 0.82 -9.19
CA ASP A 33 -3.45 0.90 -8.51
C ASP A 33 -3.02 2.37 -8.31
N GLU A 34 -3.15 3.23 -9.33
CA GLU A 34 -2.87 4.66 -9.22
C GLU A 34 -3.77 5.34 -8.17
N ALA A 35 -5.06 5.00 -8.14
CA ALA A 35 -5.99 5.51 -7.14
C ALA A 35 -5.61 5.05 -5.71
N TRP A 36 -5.27 3.77 -5.56
CA TRP A 36 -4.84 3.19 -4.28
C TRP A 36 -3.54 3.82 -3.77
N LEU A 37 -2.55 4.01 -4.65
CA LEU A 37 -1.29 4.69 -4.34
C LEU A 37 -1.53 6.15 -3.90
N GLY A 38 -2.47 6.86 -4.54
CA GLY A 38 -2.87 8.20 -4.12
C GLY A 38 -3.43 8.25 -2.69
N VAL A 39 -4.24 7.27 -2.31
CA VAL A 39 -4.77 7.15 -0.93
C VAL A 39 -3.65 6.85 0.06
N LEU A 40 -2.75 5.93 -0.27
CA LEU A 40 -1.59 5.60 0.56
C LEU A 40 -0.67 6.81 0.79
N GLN A 41 -0.35 7.57 -0.25
CA GLN A 41 0.47 8.77 -0.12
C GLN A 41 -0.16 9.81 0.80
N LYS A 42 -1.48 10.04 0.70
CA LYS A 42 -2.21 10.94 1.60
C LYS A 42 -2.13 10.48 3.05
N ARG A 43 -2.25 9.16 3.30
CA ARG A 43 -2.16 8.58 4.64
C ARG A 43 -0.75 8.70 5.22
N ILE A 44 0.29 8.44 4.43
CA ILE A 44 1.69 8.60 4.85
C ILE A 44 1.95 10.06 5.23
N ARG A 45 1.59 11.03 4.37
CA ARG A 45 1.78 12.46 4.67
C ARG A 45 1.14 12.88 5.99
N ARG A 46 -0.06 12.39 6.30
CA ARG A 46 -0.73 12.66 7.59
C ARG A 46 0.01 12.08 8.78
N HIS A 47 0.62 10.89 8.66
CA HIS A 47 1.43 10.31 9.73
C HIS A 47 2.77 11.05 9.92
N THR A 48 3.36 11.56 8.84
CA THR A 48 4.64 12.29 8.92
C THR A 48 4.46 13.67 9.55
N THR A 49 3.36 14.38 9.27
CA THR A 49 3.10 15.72 9.82
C THR A 49 2.72 15.72 11.31
N VAL A 50 2.16 14.64 11.85
CA VAL A 50 1.80 14.56 13.28
C VAL A 50 3.02 14.18 14.15
N SER A 51 4.14 13.78 13.55
CA SER A 51 5.29 13.26 14.29
C SER A 51 6.38 14.31 14.61
N SER A 52 6.14 15.61 14.41
CA SER A 52 7.18 16.64 14.61
C SER A 52 7.16 17.32 15.98
N ASP A 53 6.02 17.40 16.68
CA ASP A 53 5.90 18.39 17.78
C ASP A 53 5.82 17.81 19.20
N CYS A 54 5.83 16.49 19.38
CA CYS A 54 5.85 15.87 20.70
C CYS A 54 6.93 14.78 20.82
N ALA A 55 8.17 15.09 20.45
CA ALA A 55 9.28 14.29 20.93
C ALA A 55 9.48 14.63 22.42
N GLU A 56 8.68 14.00 23.29
CA GLU A 56 8.94 13.99 24.72
C GLU A 56 10.39 13.51 24.90
N GLU A 57 11.27 14.41 25.34
CA GLU A 57 12.68 14.10 25.51
C GLU A 57 12.83 13.24 26.77
N PHE A 58 12.97 11.93 26.60
CA PHE A 58 13.27 11.04 27.71
C PHE A 58 14.76 11.08 28.04
N ILE A 59 15.12 11.10 29.32
CA ILE A 59 16.51 11.01 29.78
C ILE A 59 16.79 9.58 30.23
N CYS A 60 17.82 8.95 29.66
CA CYS A 60 18.27 7.65 30.12
C CYS A 60 19.05 7.81 31.44
N HIS A 61 18.60 7.16 32.52
CA HIS A 61 19.29 7.21 33.80
C HIS A 61 20.62 6.43 33.82
N ILE A 62 20.76 5.42 32.96
CA ILE A 62 21.98 4.60 32.91
C ILE A 62 23.15 5.38 32.29
N TYR A 63 22.86 6.17 31.25
CA TYR A 63 23.89 6.88 30.48
C TYR A 63 23.86 8.41 30.66
N GLY A 64 22.84 8.94 31.35
CA GLY A 64 22.67 10.39 31.60
C GLY A 64 22.43 11.22 30.33
N ARG A 65 22.00 10.61 29.22
CA ARG A 65 21.87 11.27 27.91
C ARG A 65 20.43 11.26 27.42
N LYS A 66 20.12 12.24 26.57
CA LYS A 66 18.83 12.33 25.86
C LYS A 66 18.64 11.10 24.99
N CYS A 67 17.50 10.44 25.14
CA CYS A 67 17.15 9.25 24.39
C CYS A 67 16.05 9.57 23.37
N ARG A 68 16.18 9.03 22.17
CA ARG A 68 15.17 9.13 21.10
C ARG A 68 14.01 8.13 21.26
N SER A 69 14.02 7.35 22.33
CA SER A 69 12.94 6.40 22.61
C SER A 69 11.62 7.16 22.76
N ARG A 70 10.59 6.69 22.06
CA ARG A 70 9.22 7.21 22.16
C ARG A 70 8.35 6.43 23.15
N ILE A 71 8.95 5.46 23.83
CA ILE A 71 8.31 4.58 24.80
C ILE A 71 9.02 4.82 26.13
N GLY A 72 8.26 5.18 27.17
CA GLY A 72 8.75 5.31 28.53
C GLY A 72 9.17 3.94 29.06
N LEU A 73 10.46 3.63 28.96
CA LEU A 73 11.06 2.46 29.59
C LEU A 73 11.38 2.80 31.04
N PHE A 74 11.40 1.82 31.96
CA PHE A 74 11.69 2.04 33.38
C PHE A 74 13.00 2.82 33.64
N SER A 75 13.99 2.68 32.76
CA SER A 75 15.28 3.39 32.81
C SER A 75 15.26 4.81 32.23
N HIS A 76 14.10 5.28 31.76
CA HIS A 76 13.92 6.52 31.01
C HIS A 76 12.75 7.33 31.57
N THR A 77 13.03 8.40 32.29
CA THR A 77 12.00 9.31 32.81
C THR A 77 11.73 10.45 31.84
N LYS A 78 10.47 10.88 31.83
CA LYS A 78 10.04 12.09 31.14
C LYS A 78 10.49 13.29 31.98
N LYS A 79 11.16 14.26 31.37
CA LYS A 79 11.55 15.50 32.03
C LYS A 79 10.34 16.43 32.19
#